data_AF-A0A5B3GQJ7-F1
#
_entry.id   AF-A0A5B3GQJ7-F1
#
_cell.length_a   1.000
_cell.length_b   1.000
_cell.length_c   1.000
_cell.angle_alpha   90.00
_cell.angle_beta   90.00
_cell.angle_gamma   90.00
#
_symmetry.space_group_name_H-M   'P 1'
#
loop_
_entity.id
_entity.type
_entity.pdbx_description
1 polymer ?
#
loop_
_entity_poly.entity_id
_entity_poly.type
_entity_poly.pdbx_seq_one_letter_code
_entity_poly.pdbx_strand_id
1 'polypeptide(L)'
;RSFAFVKGNRPTNSKAVTAKMKSIEEYGLLSPITVVDGEQVITSGGHLVDLNGKDIPDSQSVNYYAVLDGQHRLIAYIKLGLNLNDLVITEPLNVDMSIAALIAEMNICTTTWKGTDYMAAPAMTLSKTNDVFEFAVQLRSKGFPLATISQWCTGTNSLKPKDLVNCVKSGELPKILQSETWYQRSIRWYEAAQEKFSDSFLSKKYLITYIVMQYNNAADPVAYCRQIEQALKKLTPAQATEIMEARKIGLKSREQVVVELLEQYLG
;
A
#
# COMPACT_ATOMS: atom_id res chain seq x y z
N ARG A 1 -14.46 9.29 -34.14
CA ARG A 1 -14.03 10.52 -33.43
C ARG A 1 -12.56 10.40 -33.06
N SER A 2 -11.81 11.50 -33.06
CA SER A 2 -10.44 11.58 -32.53
C SER A 2 -10.46 11.71 -31.01
N PHE A 3 -9.32 11.68 -30.34
CA PHE A 3 -9.24 11.96 -28.90
C PHE A 3 -8.79 13.39 -28.61
N ALA A 4 -9.36 13.99 -27.57
CA ALA A 4 -8.99 15.29 -27.03
C ALA A 4 -8.92 15.23 -25.49
N PHE A 5 -8.28 16.23 -24.89
CA PHE A 5 -8.29 16.43 -23.45
C PHE A 5 -9.22 17.57 -23.06
N VAL A 6 -9.83 17.44 -21.88
CA VAL A 6 -10.57 18.55 -21.25
C VAL A 6 -9.55 19.59 -20.77
N LYS A 7 -9.72 20.85 -21.20
CA LYS A 7 -8.87 21.97 -20.81
C LYS A 7 -8.89 22.15 -19.28
N GLY A 8 -7.70 22.21 -18.68
CA GLY A 8 -7.55 22.30 -17.22
C GLY A 8 -7.56 20.96 -16.47
N ASN A 9 -7.80 19.83 -17.14
CA ASN A 9 -7.58 18.51 -16.53
C ASN A 9 -6.07 18.23 -16.35
N ARG A 10 -5.74 17.20 -15.57
CA ARG A 10 -4.38 16.83 -15.19
C ARG A 10 -3.49 16.60 -16.42
N PRO A 11 -2.32 17.26 -16.50
CA PRO A 11 -1.42 17.08 -17.63
C PRO A 11 -0.74 15.71 -17.59
N THR A 12 -0.33 15.22 -18.76
CA THR A 12 0.54 14.04 -18.85
C THR A 12 1.99 14.40 -18.53
N ASN A 13 2.72 13.51 -17.86
CA ASN A 13 4.16 13.62 -17.68
C ASN A 13 4.91 12.43 -18.28
N SER A 14 6.10 12.68 -18.81
CA SER A 14 6.91 11.70 -19.55
C SER A 14 7.22 10.46 -18.72
N LYS A 15 7.60 10.61 -17.45
CA LYS A 15 7.93 9.49 -16.55
C LYS A 15 6.75 8.53 -16.38
N ALA A 16 5.55 9.05 -16.13
CA ALA A 16 4.35 8.24 -16.00
C ALA A 16 3.95 7.60 -17.34
N VAL A 17 4.07 8.31 -18.46
CA VAL A 17 3.83 7.74 -19.79
C VAL A 17 4.78 6.57 -20.06
N THR A 18 6.09 6.71 -19.83
CA THR A 18 7.06 5.63 -20.00
C THR A 18 6.75 4.42 -19.10
N ALA A 19 6.34 4.65 -17.85
CA ALA A 19 5.92 3.55 -16.97
C ALA A 19 4.66 2.84 -17.50
N LYS A 20 3.71 3.57 -18.10
CA LYS A 20 2.52 2.98 -18.73
C LYS A 20 2.87 2.24 -20.03
N MET A 21 3.80 2.74 -20.84
CA MET A 21 4.27 2.04 -22.04
C MET A 21 4.80 0.65 -21.66
N LYS A 22 5.74 0.58 -20.70
CA LYS A 22 6.28 -0.70 -20.22
C LYS A 22 5.19 -1.66 -19.73
N SER A 23 4.20 -1.15 -19.01
CA SER A 23 3.08 -1.97 -18.54
C SER A 23 2.19 -2.48 -19.68
N ILE A 24 1.97 -1.68 -20.72
CA ILE A 24 1.15 -2.06 -21.88
C ILE A 24 1.88 -3.09 -22.74
N GLU A 25 3.20 -2.94 -22.93
CA GLU A 25 4.01 -3.93 -23.64
C GLU A 25 4.01 -5.29 -22.95
N GLU A 26 4.07 -5.31 -21.61
CA GLU A 26 4.15 -6.55 -20.83
C GLU A 26 2.77 -7.21 -20.60
N TYR A 27 1.71 -6.41 -20.42
CA TYR A 27 0.42 -6.91 -19.93
C TYR A 27 -0.80 -6.43 -20.74
N GLY A 28 -0.60 -5.66 -21.81
CA GLY A 28 -1.67 -4.97 -22.51
C GLY A 28 -2.30 -3.85 -21.69
N LEU A 29 -3.39 -3.28 -22.22
CA LEU A 29 -4.13 -2.22 -21.54
C LEU A 29 -5.07 -2.83 -20.47
N LEU A 30 -4.64 -2.83 -19.21
CA LEU A 30 -5.37 -3.46 -18.10
C LEU A 30 -6.58 -2.68 -17.57
N SER A 31 -6.83 -1.46 -18.05
CA SER A 31 -7.94 -0.61 -17.59
C SER A 31 -8.37 0.31 -18.73
N PRO A 32 -9.68 0.50 -18.96
CA PRO A 32 -10.19 1.33 -20.04
C PRO A 32 -9.83 2.81 -19.85
N ILE A 33 -10.01 3.58 -20.92
CA ILE A 33 -9.97 5.04 -20.88
C ILE A 33 -11.40 5.54 -20.73
N THR A 34 -11.63 6.40 -19.74
CA THR A 34 -12.95 6.98 -19.51
C THR A 34 -13.09 8.25 -20.34
N VAL A 35 -14.13 8.30 -21.18
CA VAL A 35 -14.38 9.39 -22.12
C VAL A 35 -15.82 9.86 -22.05
N VAL A 36 -16.07 11.06 -22.55
CA VAL A 36 -17.40 11.54 -22.94
C VAL A 36 -17.33 12.10 -24.35
N ASP A 37 -18.48 12.31 -24.96
CA ASP A 37 -18.57 13.04 -26.21
C ASP A 37 -18.12 14.50 -26.03
N GLY A 38 -17.34 15.02 -26.98
CA GLY A 38 -16.75 16.34 -26.87
C GLY A 38 -17.78 17.46 -26.70
N GLU A 39 -18.93 17.33 -27.36
CA GLU A 39 -20.06 18.26 -27.23
C GLU A 39 -20.65 18.32 -25.82
N GLN A 40 -20.55 17.23 -25.04
CA GLN A 40 -20.99 17.23 -23.64
C GLN A 40 -20.09 18.12 -22.78
N VAL A 41 -18.78 18.15 -23.08
CA VAL A 41 -17.83 19.05 -22.41
C VAL A 41 -18.22 20.50 -22.66
N ILE A 42 -18.52 20.86 -23.91
CA ILE A 42 -18.92 22.23 -24.25
C ILE A 42 -20.25 22.60 -23.57
N THR A 43 -21.23 21.69 -23.59
CA THR A 43 -22.53 21.88 -22.92
C THR A 43 -22.38 22.10 -21.41
N SER A 44 -21.36 21.50 -20.79
CA SER A 44 -21.04 21.69 -19.37
C SER A 44 -20.23 22.97 -19.07
N GLY A 45 -19.96 23.81 -20.08
CA GLY A 45 -19.14 25.03 -19.95
C GLY A 45 -17.63 24.79 -19.96
N GLY A 46 -17.19 23.60 -20.37
CA GLY A 46 -15.78 23.26 -20.54
C GLY A 46 -15.28 23.50 -21.97
N HIS A 47 -13.98 23.31 -22.18
CA HIS A 47 -13.33 23.42 -23.49
C HIS A 47 -12.40 22.24 -23.74
N LEU A 48 -12.07 22.00 -25.01
CA LEU A 48 -11.16 20.94 -25.42
C LEU A 48 -9.79 21.48 -25.85
N VAL A 49 -8.77 20.67 -25.61
CA VAL A 49 -7.44 20.82 -26.19
C VAL A 49 -7.02 19.53 -26.88
N ASP A 50 -6.19 19.63 -27.91
CA ASP A 50 -5.60 18.46 -28.54
C ASP A 50 -4.62 17.74 -27.61
N LEU A 51 -4.06 16.61 -28.06
CA LEU A 51 -3.13 15.81 -27.26
C LEU A 51 -1.80 16.51 -26.95
N ASN A 52 -1.52 17.65 -27.61
CA ASN A 52 -0.37 18.51 -27.35
C ASN A 52 -0.73 19.73 -26.48
N GLY A 53 -1.99 19.87 -26.06
CA GLY A 53 -2.46 20.97 -25.23
C GLY A 53 -2.86 22.23 -26.00
N LYS A 54 -3.01 22.18 -27.32
CA LYS A 54 -3.49 23.31 -28.13
C LYS A 54 -5.02 23.35 -28.13
N ASP A 55 -5.59 24.54 -27.99
CA ASP A 55 -7.04 24.75 -28.01
C ASP A 55 -7.71 24.20 -29.28
N ILE A 56 -8.81 23.47 -29.08
CA ILE A 56 -9.72 23.02 -30.13
C ILE A 56 -10.96 23.93 -30.11
N PRO A 57 -11.37 24.51 -31.26
CA PRO A 57 -12.59 25.32 -31.31
C PRO A 57 -13.83 24.52 -30.88
N ASP A 58 -14.71 25.12 -30.07
CA ASP A 58 -15.91 24.47 -29.54
C ASP A 58 -16.83 23.88 -30.64
N SER A 59 -16.86 24.51 -31.82
CA SER A 59 -17.61 24.04 -32.99
C SER A 59 -17.10 22.70 -33.56
N GLN A 60 -15.88 22.29 -33.20
CA GLN A 60 -15.28 21.03 -33.64
C GLN A 60 -15.44 19.90 -32.62
N SER A 61 -16.06 20.18 -31.46
CA SER A 61 -16.16 19.25 -30.33
C SER A 61 -16.78 17.89 -30.69
N VAL A 62 -17.77 17.87 -31.60
CA VAL A 62 -18.44 16.65 -32.10
C VAL A 62 -17.48 15.61 -32.71
N ASN A 63 -16.31 16.06 -33.17
CA ASN A 63 -15.31 15.20 -33.77
C ASN A 63 -14.46 14.44 -32.75
N TYR A 64 -14.64 14.69 -31.44
CA TYR A 64 -13.74 14.22 -30.40
C TYR A 64 -14.46 13.42 -29.30
N TYR A 65 -13.78 12.38 -28.83
CA TYR A 65 -13.97 11.84 -27.49
C TYR A 65 -13.05 12.60 -26.53
N ALA A 66 -13.64 13.22 -25.51
CA ALA A 66 -12.91 13.95 -24.49
C ALA A 66 -12.53 13.00 -23.35
N VAL A 67 -11.23 12.88 -23.09
CA VAL A 67 -10.71 11.98 -22.04
C VAL A 67 -10.89 12.61 -20.65
N LEU A 68 -11.62 11.91 -19.79
CA LEU A 68 -11.82 12.27 -18.39
C LEU A 68 -10.75 11.62 -17.49
N ASP A 69 -10.49 10.32 -17.68
CA ASP A 69 -9.44 9.55 -17.00
C ASP A 69 -8.67 8.66 -17.99
N GLY A 70 -7.36 8.51 -17.76
CA GLY A 70 -6.49 7.65 -18.56
C GLY A 70 -5.61 8.39 -19.57
N GLN A 71 -5.38 9.70 -19.44
CA GLN A 71 -4.56 10.49 -20.37
C GLN A 71 -3.16 9.87 -20.58
N HIS A 72 -2.49 9.44 -19.51
CA HIS A 72 -1.18 8.79 -19.59
C HIS A 72 -1.24 7.45 -20.32
N ARG A 73 -2.33 6.69 -20.17
CA ARG A 73 -2.55 5.40 -20.87
C ARG A 73 -2.76 5.65 -22.36
N LEU A 74 -3.58 6.64 -22.73
CA LEU A 74 -3.79 7.02 -24.13
C LEU A 74 -2.49 7.41 -24.83
N ILE A 75 -1.72 8.32 -24.23
CA ILE A 75 -0.44 8.76 -24.83
C ILE A 75 0.56 7.61 -24.92
N ALA A 76 0.63 6.74 -23.91
CA ALA A 76 1.48 5.55 -23.98
C ALA A 76 1.07 4.61 -25.11
N TYR A 77 -0.23 4.36 -25.27
CA TYR A 77 -0.78 3.51 -26.31
C TYR A 77 -0.46 4.04 -27.73
N ILE A 78 -0.64 5.36 -27.93
CA ILE A 78 -0.31 6.04 -29.19
C ILE A 78 1.20 5.97 -29.46
N LYS A 79 2.05 6.22 -28.46
CA LYS A 79 3.52 6.17 -28.63
C LYS A 79 4.05 4.78 -28.95
N LEU A 80 3.35 3.73 -28.54
CA LEU A 80 3.66 2.35 -28.91
C LEU A 80 3.21 1.99 -30.33
N GLY A 81 2.53 2.89 -31.05
CA GLY A 81 2.04 2.63 -32.41
C GLY A 81 0.92 1.59 -32.46
N LEU A 82 0.22 1.37 -31.34
CA LEU A 82 -0.86 0.40 -31.25
C LEU A 82 -2.12 0.90 -31.97
N ASN A 83 -2.90 -0.03 -32.49
CA ASN A 83 -4.11 0.26 -33.27
C ASN A 83 -5.23 0.81 -32.37
N LEU A 84 -5.61 2.07 -32.57
CA LEU A 84 -6.65 2.72 -31.77
C LEU A 84 -8.03 2.08 -31.89
N ASN A 85 -8.29 1.26 -32.91
CA ASN A 85 -9.54 0.51 -33.01
C ASN A 85 -9.65 -0.60 -31.95
N ASP A 86 -8.53 -1.04 -31.39
CA ASP A 86 -8.48 -2.05 -30.33
C ASP A 86 -8.53 -1.41 -28.93
N LEU A 87 -8.61 -0.09 -28.87
CA LEU A 87 -8.63 0.67 -27.62
C LEU A 87 -10.02 0.59 -26.96
N VAL A 88 -10.07 0.02 -25.76
CA VAL A 88 -11.30 -0.02 -24.96
C VAL A 88 -11.51 1.32 -24.27
N ILE A 89 -12.61 2.00 -24.62
CA ILE A 89 -13.08 3.22 -23.98
C ILE A 89 -14.43 2.95 -23.28
N THR A 90 -14.72 3.72 -22.25
CA THR A 90 -15.98 3.64 -21.51
C THR A 90 -16.51 5.04 -21.20
N GLU A 91 -17.82 5.18 -21.11
CA GLU A 91 -18.44 6.38 -20.56
C GLU A 91 -18.58 6.26 -19.04
N PRO A 92 -18.65 7.39 -18.29
CA PRO A 92 -19.03 7.39 -16.89
C PRO A 92 -20.44 6.83 -16.71
N LEU A 93 -20.64 5.99 -15.69
CA LEU A 93 -21.97 5.45 -15.37
C LEU A 93 -22.88 6.47 -14.67
N ASN A 94 -22.30 7.49 -14.03
CA ASN A 94 -23.06 8.55 -13.38
C ASN A 94 -23.34 9.66 -14.39
N VAL A 95 -24.60 9.75 -14.80
CA VAL A 95 -25.09 10.70 -15.82
C VAL A 95 -25.56 12.03 -15.23
N ASP A 96 -25.72 12.12 -13.90
CA ASP A 96 -26.26 13.31 -13.22
C ASP A 96 -25.16 14.29 -12.79
N MET A 97 -23.94 13.78 -12.58
CA MET A 97 -22.80 14.60 -12.16
C MET A 97 -22.24 15.45 -13.30
N SER A 98 -21.81 16.67 -12.97
CA SER A 98 -21.08 17.50 -13.94
C SER A 98 -19.75 16.87 -14.31
N ILE A 99 -19.27 17.14 -15.53
CA ILE A 99 -17.99 16.62 -16.03
C ILE A 99 -16.82 17.02 -15.11
N ALA A 100 -16.82 18.26 -14.59
CA ALA A 100 -15.81 18.71 -13.64
C ALA A 100 -15.83 17.91 -12.33
N ALA A 101 -17.02 17.62 -11.79
CA ALA A 101 -17.16 16.81 -10.58
C ALA A 101 -16.75 15.34 -10.83
N LEU A 102 -17.10 14.78 -12.00
CA LEU A 102 -16.66 13.44 -12.40
C LEU A 102 -15.13 13.34 -12.45
N ILE A 103 -14.46 14.30 -13.10
CA ILE A 103 -12.99 14.37 -13.15
C ILE A 103 -12.40 14.46 -11.74
N ALA A 104 -12.97 15.31 -10.88
CA ALA A 104 -12.51 15.47 -9.50
C ALA A 104 -12.64 14.18 -8.70
N GLU A 105 -13.81 13.55 -8.70
CA GLU A 105 -14.06 12.30 -7.97
C GLU A 105 -13.20 11.14 -8.48
N MET A 106 -13.00 10.99 -9.80
CA MET A 106 -12.08 9.99 -10.36
C MET A 106 -10.65 10.15 -9.81
N ASN A 107 -10.19 11.38 -9.62
CA ASN A 107 -8.88 11.64 -9.03
C ASN A 107 -8.83 11.36 -7.52
N ILE A 108 -9.93 11.57 -6.80
CA ILE A 108 -10.02 11.35 -5.33
C ILE A 108 -10.15 9.85 -5.02
N CYS A 109 -10.99 9.12 -5.76
CA CYS A 109 -11.29 7.72 -5.48
C CYS A 109 -10.15 6.76 -5.87
N THR A 110 -9.23 7.20 -6.73
CA THR A 110 -8.09 6.38 -7.16
C THR A 110 -7.01 6.34 -6.08
N THR A 111 -6.99 5.29 -5.26
CA THR A 111 -5.92 5.05 -4.28
C THR A 111 -4.92 4.00 -4.77
N THR A 112 -3.64 4.35 -4.79
CA THR A 112 -2.58 3.35 -4.98
C THR A 112 -2.51 2.38 -3.81
N TRP A 113 -2.24 1.11 -4.10
CA TRP A 113 -1.98 0.11 -3.07
C TRP A 113 -0.83 0.57 -2.17
N LYS A 114 -1.05 0.49 -0.86
CA LYS A 114 -0.06 0.74 0.19
C LYS A 114 0.65 -0.56 0.55
N GLY A 115 1.73 -0.47 1.34
CA GLY A 115 2.65 -1.59 1.54
C GLY A 115 1.99 -2.91 1.96
N THR A 116 1.01 -2.87 2.85
CA THR A 116 0.26 -4.06 3.31
C THR A 116 -0.83 -4.52 2.34
N ASP A 117 -1.28 -3.68 1.41
CA ASP A 117 -2.29 -4.07 0.42
C ASP A 117 -1.74 -5.15 -0.51
N TYR A 118 -0.44 -5.06 -0.82
CA TYR A 118 0.26 -6.07 -1.62
C TYR A 118 0.30 -7.47 -1.02
N MET A 119 -0.06 -7.64 0.26
CA MET A 119 -0.17 -8.97 0.88
C MET A 119 -1.45 -9.73 0.46
N ALA A 120 -2.47 -9.04 -0.08
CA ALA A 120 -3.68 -9.70 -0.56
C ALA A 120 -3.39 -10.64 -1.73
N ALA A 121 -2.45 -10.27 -2.60
CA ALA A 121 -2.15 -11.04 -3.79
C ALA A 121 -1.44 -12.38 -3.50
N PRO A 122 -0.37 -12.44 -2.66
CA PRO A 122 0.17 -13.71 -2.20
C PRO A 122 -0.87 -14.61 -1.52
N ALA A 123 -1.80 -14.05 -0.74
CA ALA A 123 -2.88 -14.84 -0.12
C ALA A 123 -3.82 -15.51 -1.14
N MET A 124 -3.95 -14.94 -2.34
CA MET A 124 -4.76 -15.50 -3.43
C MET A 124 -3.99 -16.49 -4.31
N THR A 125 -2.66 -16.42 -4.35
CA THR A 125 -1.83 -17.20 -5.30
C THR A 125 -1.09 -18.37 -4.66
N LEU A 126 -0.96 -18.41 -3.34
CA LEU A 126 -0.21 -19.46 -2.67
C LEU A 126 -0.99 -20.78 -2.65
N SER A 127 -0.38 -21.81 -3.23
CA SER A 127 -0.93 -23.17 -3.29
C SER A 127 -0.72 -23.97 -1.99
N LYS A 128 0.12 -23.47 -1.08
CA LYS A 128 0.45 -24.11 0.19
C LYS A 128 0.40 -23.09 1.33
N THR A 129 -0.06 -23.55 2.47
CA THR A 129 -0.05 -22.79 3.72
C THR A 129 1.40 -22.50 4.15
N ASN A 130 1.65 -21.31 4.68
CA ASN A 130 2.93 -20.91 5.25
C ASN A 130 2.68 -20.10 6.52
N ASP A 131 3.13 -20.62 7.66
CA ASP A 131 2.76 -20.08 8.97
C ASP A 131 3.27 -18.65 9.19
N VAL A 132 4.46 -18.32 8.65
CA VAL A 132 5.02 -16.97 8.74
C VAL A 132 4.14 -15.97 7.97
N PHE A 133 3.65 -16.38 6.80
CA PHE A 133 2.75 -15.59 5.98
C PHE A 133 1.35 -15.46 6.59
N GLU A 134 0.80 -16.54 7.15
CA GLU A 134 -0.49 -16.51 7.87
C GLU A 134 -0.41 -15.56 9.07
N PHE A 135 0.69 -15.61 9.82
CA PHE A 135 0.93 -14.64 10.89
C PHE A 135 1.00 -13.21 10.36
N ALA A 136 1.66 -13.00 9.22
CA ALA A 136 1.72 -11.68 8.58
C ALA A 136 0.31 -11.19 8.17
N VAL A 137 -0.55 -12.07 7.63
CA VAL A 137 -1.95 -11.78 7.27
C VAL A 137 -2.78 -11.46 8.51
N GLN A 138 -2.59 -12.20 9.61
CA GLN A 138 -3.24 -11.92 10.89
C GLN A 138 -2.90 -10.51 11.38
N LEU A 139 -1.61 -10.14 11.40
CA LEU A 139 -1.19 -8.80 11.82
C LEU A 139 -1.74 -7.70 10.89
N ARG A 140 -1.78 -7.95 9.57
CA ARG A 140 -2.42 -7.04 8.60
C ARG A 140 -3.89 -6.83 8.92
N SER A 141 -4.63 -7.90 9.24
CA SER A 141 -6.07 -7.80 9.56
C SER A 141 -6.36 -6.90 10.76
N LYS A 142 -5.37 -6.75 11.66
CA LYS A 142 -5.39 -5.87 12.83
C LYS A 142 -4.84 -4.46 12.57
N GLY A 143 -4.56 -4.13 11.31
CA GLY A 143 -4.10 -2.79 10.89
C GLY A 143 -2.62 -2.52 11.14
N PHE A 144 -1.77 -3.54 11.31
CA PHE A 144 -0.35 -3.33 11.56
C PHE A 144 0.36 -2.78 10.31
N PRO A 145 1.23 -1.76 10.44
CA PRO A 145 2.04 -1.29 9.32
C PRO A 145 3.01 -2.37 8.83
N LEU A 146 3.29 -2.41 7.52
CA LEU A 146 4.19 -3.42 6.91
C LEU A 146 5.55 -3.50 7.63
N ALA A 147 6.09 -2.37 8.07
CA ALA A 147 7.39 -2.34 8.72
C ALA A 147 7.37 -3.00 10.12
N THR A 148 6.24 -2.94 10.84
CA THR A 148 6.05 -3.65 12.11
C THR A 148 5.79 -5.14 11.87
N ILE A 149 4.97 -5.47 10.87
CA ILE A 149 4.75 -6.86 10.42
C ILE A 149 6.10 -7.52 10.07
N SER A 150 6.95 -6.81 9.32
CA SER A 150 8.29 -7.26 8.94
C SER A 150 9.11 -7.71 10.15
N GLN A 151 9.11 -6.91 11.23
CA GLN A 151 9.87 -7.21 12.45
C GLN A 151 9.27 -8.39 13.22
N TRP A 152 7.94 -8.47 13.33
CA TRP A 152 7.29 -9.62 13.96
C TRP A 152 7.56 -10.92 13.18
N CYS A 153 7.45 -10.90 11.85
CA CYS A 153 7.64 -12.11 11.05
C CYS A 153 9.11 -12.52 10.88
N THR A 154 10.04 -11.57 10.82
CA THR A 154 11.42 -11.84 10.37
C THR A 154 12.52 -11.33 11.30
N GLY A 155 12.18 -10.59 12.36
CA GLY A 155 13.14 -9.95 13.26
C GLY A 155 13.84 -8.74 12.66
N THR A 156 13.53 -8.41 11.41
CA THR A 156 14.16 -7.32 10.66
C THR A 156 13.10 -6.47 9.98
N ASN A 157 13.46 -5.27 9.52
CA ASN A 157 12.60 -4.46 8.66
C ASN A 157 12.92 -4.71 7.17
N SER A 158 13.07 -5.98 6.78
CA SER A 158 13.53 -6.40 5.45
C SER A 158 12.40 -6.56 4.43
N LEU A 159 11.20 -7.00 4.85
CA LEU A 159 10.02 -7.10 3.99
C LEU A 159 9.60 -5.74 3.42
N LYS A 160 9.66 -5.60 2.09
CA LYS A 160 9.26 -4.40 1.34
C LYS A 160 8.08 -4.69 0.40
N PRO A 161 7.34 -3.65 -0.03
CA PRO A 161 6.25 -3.80 -0.99
C PRO A 161 6.67 -4.49 -2.29
N LYS A 162 7.89 -4.22 -2.78
CA LYS A 162 8.44 -4.87 -3.99
C LYS A 162 8.54 -6.39 -3.87
N ASP A 163 8.80 -6.92 -2.67
CA ASP A 163 8.96 -8.36 -2.46
C ASP A 163 7.60 -9.05 -2.57
N LEU A 164 6.56 -8.41 -2.03
CA LEU A 164 5.18 -8.86 -2.17
C LEU A 164 4.68 -8.76 -3.61
N VAL A 165 5.01 -7.67 -4.32
CA VAL A 165 4.70 -7.53 -5.76
C VAL A 165 5.38 -8.62 -6.59
N ASN A 166 6.64 -8.95 -6.30
CA ASN A 166 7.36 -10.01 -6.99
C ASN A 166 6.70 -11.38 -6.75
N CYS A 167 6.21 -11.62 -5.53
CA CYS A 167 5.45 -12.83 -5.21
C CYS A 167 4.21 -12.98 -6.10
N VAL A 168 3.50 -11.89 -6.41
CA VAL A 168 2.36 -11.92 -7.36
C VAL A 168 2.78 -12.40 -8.74
N LYS A 169 3.97 -12.00 -9.19
CA LYS A 169 4.47 -12.34 -10.52
C LYS A 169 5.01 -13.77 -10.60
N SER A 170 5.72 -14.23 -9.57
CA SER A 170 6.35 -15.56 -9.56
C SER A 170 5.46 -16.67 -9.01
N GLY A 171 4.42 -16.33 -8.23
CA GLY A 171 3.68 -17.30 -7.42
C GLY A 171 4.46 -17.83 -6.20
N GLU A 172 5.66 -17.30 -5.94
CA GLU A 172 6.54 -17.76 -4.86
C GLU A 172 6.61 -16.74 -3.72
N LEU A 173 6.47 -17.21 -2.47
CA LEU A 173 6.65 -16.37 -1.29
C LEU A 173 8.06 -15.75 -1.27
N PRO A 174 8.19 -14.48 -0.79
CA PRO A 174 9.49 -13.89 -0.53
C PRO A 174 10.34 -14.81 0.36
N LYS A 175 11.61 -15.05 0.01
CA LYS A 175 12.52 -15.93 0.78
C LYS A 175 12.57 -15.59 2.27
N ILE A 176 12.46 -14.31 2.61
CA ILE A 176 12.43 -13.81 3.99
C ILE A 176 11.21 -14.29 4.82
N LEU A 177 10.13 -14.74 4.16
CA LEU A 177 8.95 -15.34 4.80
C LEU A 177 8.98 -16.87 4.78
N GLN A 178 10.00 -17.49 4.17
CA GLN A 178 10.11 -18.95 4.12
C GLN A 178 10.83 -19.53 5.35
N SER A 179 11.54 -18.71 6.12
CA SER A 179 12.26 -19.15 7.32
C SER A 179 11.40 -19.03 8.58
N GLU A 180 11.14 -20.16 9.23
CA GLU A 180 10.32 -20.22 10.44
C GLU A 180 11.10 -19.97 11.73
N THR A 181 12.43 -19.94 11.69
CA THR A 181 13.26 -19.91 12.90
C THR A 181 12.98 -18.68 13.76
N TRP A 182 12.74 -17.51 13.15
CA TRP A 182 12.31 -16.31 13.90
C TRP A 182 10.83 -16.36 14.28
N TYR A 183 10.00 -16.85 13.38
CA TYR A 183 8.56 -16.93 13.59
C TYR A 183 8.20 -17.78 14.83
N GLN A 184 8.80 -18.96 15.00
CA GLN A 184 8.48 -19.91 16.09
C GLN A 184 8.62 -19.32 17.51
N ARG A 185 9.53 -18.36 17.69
CA ARG A 185 9.68 -17.61 18.95
C ARG A 185 8.81 -16.35 18.98
N SER A 186 8.73 -15.65 17.85
CA SER A 186 8.04 -14.37 17.74
C SER A 186 6.54 -14.50 17.95
N ILE A 187 5.92 -15.58 17.44
CA ILE A 187 4.49 -15.84 17.65
C ILE A 187 4.15 -15.99 19.13
N ARG A 188 4.99 -16.70 19.89
CA ARG A 188 4.79 -16.91 21.34
C ARG A 188 4.92 -15.60 22.12
N TRP A 189 5.85 -14.74 21.74
CA TRP A 189 5.97 -13.41 22.32
C TRP A 189 4.77 -12.53 21.97
N TYR A 190 4.32 -12.59 20.72
CA TYR A 190 3.16 -11.84 20.26
C TYR A 190 1.88 -12.28 21.01
N GLU A 191 1.62 -13.58 21.12
CA GLU A 191 0.47 -14.12 21.85
C GLU A 191 0.50 -13.69 23.33
N ALA A 192 1.64 -13.87 24.00
CA ALA A 192 1.81 -13.42 25.39
C ALA A 192 1.61 -11.89 25.55
N ALA A 193 2.09 -11.11 24.58
CA ALA A 193 1.92 -9.66 24.57
C ALA A 193 0.47 -9.24 24.27
N GLN A 194 -0.25 -9.98 23.42
CA GLN A 194 -1.62 -9.68 23.03
C GLN A 194 -2.60 -9.82 24.20
N GLU A 195 -2.29 -10.67 25.18
CA GLU A 195 -3.06 -10.76 26.44
C GLU A 195 -2.92 -9.50 27.32
N LYS A 196 -1.91 -8.67 27.09
CA LYS A 196 -1.54 -7.53 27.95
C LYS A 196 -1.71 -6.17 27.27
N PHE A 197 -1.45 -6.12 25.98
CA PHE A 197 -1.37 -4.89 25.20
C PHE A 197 -2.41 -4.85 24.08
N SER A 198 -2.93 -3.66 23.79
CA SER A 198 -3.82 -3.46 22.65
C SER A 198 -3.11 -3.63 21.30
N ASP A 199 -3.85 -4.05 20.27
CA ASP A 199 -3.34 -4.11 18.89
C ASP A 199 -2.82 -2.74 18.41
N SER A 200 -3.45 -1.63 18.85
CA SER A 200 -2.96 -0.28 18.55
C SER A 200 -1.57 0.00 19.15
N PHE A 201 -1.23 -0.60 20.29
CA PHE A 201 0.10 -0.48 20.88
C PHE A 201 1.09 -1.44 20.18
N LEU A 202 0.70 -2.70 19.99
CA LEU A 202 1.54 -3.73 19.36
C LEU A 202 1.85 -3.44 17.88
N SER A 203 0.99 -2.67 17.19
CA SER A 203 1.25 -2.17 15.84
C SER A 203 2.35 -1.11 15.78
N LYS A 204 2.69 -0.50 16.93
CA LYS A 204 3.88 0.35 17.05
C LYS A 204 5.12 -0.54 17.21
N LYS A 205 6.25 -0.01 16.76
CA LYS A 205 7.51 -0.77 16.73
C LYS A 205 8.16 -0.94 18.11
N TYR A 206 7.66 -0.30 19.16
CA TYR A 206 8.34 -0.19 20.45
C TYR A 206 8.68 -1.56 21.04
N LEU A 207 7.69 -2.42 21.26
CA LEU A 207 7.90 -3.73 21.85
C LEU A 207 8.78 -4.64 20.99
N ILE A 208 8.45 -4.82 19.70
CA ILE A 208 9.21 -5.73 18.86
C ILE A 208 10.65 -5.25 18.61
N THR A 209 10.88 -3.93 18.52
CA THR A 209 12.24 -3.38 18.38
C THR A 209 13.04 -3.58 19.66
N TYR A 210 12.42 -3.39 20.83
CA TYR A 210 13.02 -3.72 22.12
C TYR A 210 13.42 -5.20 22.18
N ILE A 211 12.50 -6.11 21.86
CA ILE A 211 12.75 -7.57 21.91
C ILE A 211 13.88 -7.96 20.94
N VAL A 212 13.87 -7.44 19.71
CA VAL A 212 14.91 -7.70 18.70
C VAL A 212 16.28 -7.18 19.18
N MET A 213 16.32 -5.98 19.74
CA MET A 213 17.56 -5.38 20.24
C MET A 213 18.16 -6.22 21.37
N GLN A 214 17.36 -6.60 22.35
CA GLN A 214 17.81 -7.42 23.47
C GLN A 214 18.22 -8.83 23.01
N TYR A 215 17.45 -9.45 22.11
CA TYR A 215 17.80 -10.74 21.53
C TYR A 215 19.17 -10.72 20.85
N ASN A 216 19.46 -9.68 20.05
CA ASN A 216 20.73 -9.56 19.33
C ASN A 216 21.93 -9.31 20.24
N ASN A 217 21.69 -8.72 21.43
CA ASN A 217 22.73 -8.41 22.41
C ASN A 217 22.85 -9.46 23.52
N ALA A 218 21.97 -10.46 23.56
CA ALA A 218 21.96 -11.48 24.60
C ALA A 218 23.16 -12.42 24.45
N ALA A 219 23.85 -12.68 25.57
CA ALA A 219 24.91 -13.68 25.63
C ALA A 219 24.38 -15.11 25.36
N ASP A 220 23.15 -15.39 25.81
CA ASP A 220 22.40 -16.60 25.48
C ASP A 220 21.02 -16.22 24.88
N PRO A 221 20.92 -16.15 23.54
CA PRO A 221 19.67 -15.81 22.87
C PRO A 221 18.54 -16.81 23.13
N VAL A 222 18.84 -18.10 23.40
CA VAL A 222 17.83 -19.13 23.67
C VAL A 222 17.24 -18.94 25.06
N ALA A 223 18.07 -18.68 26.07
CA ALA A 223 17.60 -18.32 27.40
C ALA A 223 16.77 -17.03 27.37
N TYR A 224 17.24 -16.00 26.65
CA TYR A 224 16.51 -14.76 26.49
C TYR A 224 15.11 -14.97 25.90
N CYS A 225 14.97 -15.83 24.87
CA CYS A 225 13.65 -16.13 24.28
C CYS A 225 12.64 -16.63 25.32
N ARG A 226 13.07 -17.43 26.30
CA ARG A 226 12.22 -17.96 27.37
C ARG A 226 11.94 -16.91 28.43
N GLN A 227 12.95 -16.11 28.80
CA GLN A 227 12.84 -15.04 29.79
C GLN A 227 11.79 -14.01 29.35
N ILE A 228 11.90 -13.49 28.12
CA ILE A 228 11.01 -12.44 27.63
C ILE A 228 9.55 -12.93 27.52
N GLU A 229 9.33 -14.17 27.09
CA GLU A 229 7.99 -14.77 27.07
C GLU A 229 7.39 -14.86 28.48
N GLN A 230 8.17 -15.29 29.47
CA GLN A 230 7.70 -15.37 30.86
C GLN A 230 7.46 -13.99 31.46
N ALA A 231 8.32 -13.01 31.18
CA ALA A 231 8.16 -11.65 31.64
C ALA A 231 6.88 -11.02 31.10
N LEU A 232 6.59 -11.21 29.79
CA LEU A 232 5.35 -10.78 29.16
C LEU A 232 4.12 -11.42 29.84
N LYS A 233 4.15 -12.72 30.14
CA LYS A 233 3.03 -13.41 30.83
C LYS A 233 2.82 -12.88 32.25
N LYS A 234 3.89 -12.52 32.96
CA LYS A 234 3.87 -12.01 34.35
C LYS A 234 3.52 -10.53 34.47
N LEU A 235 3.53 -9.75 33.39
CA LEU A 235 3.09 -8.35 33.41
C LEU A 235 1.70 -8.23 34.03
N THR A 236 1.62 -7.38 35.06
CA THR A 236 0.35 -7.02 35.68
C THR A 236 -0.41 -6.03 34.79
N PRO A 237 -1.75 -5.95 34.91
CA PRO A 237 -2.54 -4.96 34.18
C PRO A 237 -2.06 -3.51 34.40
N ALA A 238 -1.67 -3.17 35.64
CA ALA A 238 -1.18 -1.82 35.96
C ALA A 238 0.12 -1.46 35.22
N GLN A 239 1.08 -2.39 35.17
CA GLN A 239 2.33 -2.21 34.43
C GLN A 239 2.08 -2.11 32.92
N ALA A 240 1.19 -2.95 32.38
CA ALA A 240 0.84 -2.90 30.96
C ALA A 240 0.19 -1.56 30.59
N THR A 241 -0.73 -1.05 31.43
CA THR A 241 -1.34 0.27 31.26
C THR A 241 -0.29 1.38 31.32
N GLU A 242 0.63 1.35 32.28
CA GLU A 242 1.71 2.34 32.39
C GLU A 242 2.56 2.42 31.12
N ILE A 243 2.95 1.26 30.57
CA ILE A 243 3.70 1.18 29.30
C ILE A 243 2.88 1.78 28.15
N MET A 244 1.59 1.42 28.02
CA MET A 244 0.77 1.87 26.89
C MET A 244 0.48 3.38 26.92
N GLU A 245 0.25 3.91 28.12
CA GLU A 245 -0.14 5.30 28.34
C GLU A 245 1.06 6.25 28.49
N ALA A 246 2.28 5.72 28.50
CA ALA A 246 3.52 6.48 28.54
C ALA A 246 3.51 7.67 27.57
N ARG A 247 3.95 8.83 28.07
CA ARG A 247 4.00 10.11 27.34
C ARG A 247 5.42 10.64 27.28
N LYS A 248 5.64 11.66 26.45
CA LYS A 248 6.88 12.44 26.41
C LYS A 248 7.11 13.09 27.78
N ILE A 249 8.33 13.01 28.31
CA ILE A 249 8.72 13.66 29.57
C ILE A 249 9.99 14.47 29.33
N GLY A 250 9.90 15.80 29.46
CA GLY A 250 11.03 16.70 29.22
C GLY A 250 11.63 16.53 27.82
N LEU A 251 12.92 16.16 27.77
CA LEU A 251 13.65 15.89 26.53
C LEU A 251 13.48 14.44 26.02
N LYS A 252 12.98 13.51 26.84
CA LYS A 252 12.79 12.11 26.45
C LYS A 252 11.56 11.98 25.56
N SER A 253 11.73 11.39 24.38
CA SER A 253 10.63 11.05 23.49
C SER A 253 9.71 10.02 24.13
N ARG A 254 8.45 9.93 23.67
CA ARG A 254 7.54 8.87 24.11
C ARG A 254 8.14 7.48 23.92
N GLU A 255 8.81 7.25 22.80
CA GLU A 255 9.46 5.98 22.49
C GLU A 255 10.54 5.62 23.51
N GLN A 256 11.38 6.59 23.89
CA GLN A 256 12.41 6.38 24.91
C GLN A 256 11.80 6.01 26.27
N VAL A 257 10.73 6.70 26.68
CA VAL A 257 10.03 6.39 27.94
C VAL A 257 9.41 4.98 27.89
N VAL A 258 8.79 4.60 26.77
CA VAL A 258 8.25 3.24 26.59
C VAL A 258 9.38 2.20 26.69
N VAL A 259 10.52 2.43 26.04
CA VAL A 259 11.66 1.50 26.09
C VAL A 259 12.23 1.36 27.51
N GLU A 260 12.30 2.44 28.28
CA GLU A 260 12.74 2.40 29.68
C GLU A 260 11.78 1.57 30.56
N LEU A 261 10.46 1.73 30.37
CA LEU A 261 9.46 0.93 31.08
C LEU A 261 9.49 -0.54 30.65
N LEU A 262 9.72 -0.82 29.37
CA LEU A 262 9.91 -2.19 28.89
C LEU A 262 11.15 -2.81 29.54
N GLU A 263 12.27 -2.09 29.60
CA GLU A 263 13.48 -2.58 30.30
C GLU A 263 13.22 -2.82 31.79
N GLN A 264 12.53 -1.91 32.47
CA GLN A 264 12.21 -2.05 33.88
C GLN A 264 11.34 -3.28 34.19
N TYR A 265 10.40 -3.61 33.31
CA TYR A 265 9.42 -4.67 33.56
C TYR A 265 9.71 -6.00 32.86
N LEU A 266 10.54 -5.99 31.82
CA LEU A 266 10.84 -7.16 30.99
C LEU A 266 12.32 -7.55 30.97
N GLY A 267 13.22 -6.66 31.40
CA GLY A 267 14.67 -6.91 31.48
C GLY A 267 15.07 -7.95 32.52
#